data_AF-A0A3M1X647-F1
#
_entry.id   AF-A0A3M1X647-F1
#
_cell.length_a   1.000
_cell.length_b   1.000
_cell.length_c   1.000
_cell.angle_alpha   90.00
_cell.angle_beta   90.00
_cell.angle_gamma   90.00
#
_symmetry.space_group_name_H-M   'P 1'
#
loop_
_entity.id
_entity.type
_entity.pdbx_description
1 polymer ?
#
loop_
_entity_poly.entity_id
_entity_poly.type
_entity_poly.pdbx_seq_one_letter_code
_entity_poly.pdbx_strand_id
1 'polypeptide(L)'
;MKLTPLVILEVFLLVFFASIYLYASLSRGKSREDERFEVALEKLSKLWTEGEVHGAEVVPPVASRTLPAFNSKELNEFYKNHLAPYVETALYSATMGPALDVIIKVLVILDTDGDCPSVVDAAGDPEADAYGSSYGLLKKVTLREHSIHVAEEAVRIISGRYKEPEMLLGRVLIVALAHDLGKIPRFRSGPAYVLGNHPAISAAVLEPLVTDLPGKEEVLKAVRDHHSATSSDPLIRILNEADRRAREREVGMLAGASALVPRGSFSWL
;
A
#
# COMPACT_ATOMS: atom_id res chain seq x y z
N MET A 1 33.04 16.44 59.25
CA MET A 1 31.60 16.39 58.94
C MET A 1 31.35 15.24 57.96
N LYS A 2 30.58 14.22 58.35
CA LYS A 2 30.21 13.13 57.44
C LYS A 2 28.93 13.54 56.70
N LEU A 3 29.00 13.67 55.38
CA LEU A 3 27.83 13.95 54.55
C LEU A 3 26.88 12.74 54.62
N THR A 4 25.61 13.00 54.92
CA THR A 4 24.59 11.94 54.94
C THR A 4 24.27 11.52 53.50
N PRO A 5 23.88 10.26 53.26
CA PRO A 5 23.59 9.74 51.92
C PRO A 5 22.50 10.55 51.19
N LEU A 6 21.60 11.20 51.93
CA LEU A 6 20.58 12.08 51.38
C LEU A 6 21.18 13.34 50.73
N VAL A 7 22.17 13.96 51.38
CA VAL A 7 22.85 15.16 50.86
C VAL A 7 23.69 14.81 49.62
N ILE A 8 24.27 13.60 49.59
CA ILE A 8 25.00 13.12 48.41
C ILE A 8 24.05 12.96 47.21
N LEU A 9 22.84 12.42 47.43
CA LEU A 9 21.83 12.26 46.38
C LEU A 9 21.32 13.61 45.85
N GLU A 10 21.07 14.58 46.73
CA GLU A 10 20.63 15.93 46.34
C GLU A 10 21.69 16.65 45.50
N VAL A 11 22.96 16.57 45.90
CA VAL A 11 24.08 17.13 45.12
C VAL A 11 24.19 16.43 43.76
N PHE A 12 24.00 15.12 43.70
CA PHE A 12 24.05 14.37 42.44
C PHE A 12 22.94 14.77 41.48
N LEU A 13 21.71 14.94 41.98
CA LEU A 13 20.58 15.40 41.18
C LEU A 13 20.80 16.82 40.66
N LEU A 14 21.30 17.73 41.49
CA LEU A 14 21.62 19.10 41.07
C LEU A 14 22.67 19.12 39.95
N VAL A 15 23.74 18.33 40.07
CA VAL A 15 24.77 18.22 39.03
C VAL A 15 24.21 17.59 37.75
N PHE A 16 23.36 16.56 37.88
CA PHE A 16 22.73 15.90 36.73
C PHE A 16 21.81 16.86 35.95
N PHE A 17 20.92 17.58 36.64
CA PHE A 17 20.07 18.57 35.99
C PHE A 17 20.86 19.76 35.40
N ALA A 18 21.93 20.21 36.08
CA ALA A 18 22.81 21.23 35.53
C ALA A 18 23.53 20.76 34.26
N SER A 19 23.94 19.50 34.20
CA SER A 19 24.57 18.90 33.02
C SER A 19 23.60 18.77 31.83
N ILE A 20 22.35 18.37 32.08
CA ILE A 20 21.30 18.33 31.06
C ILE A 20 20.99 19.73 30.56
N TYR A 21 20.88 20.70 31.46
CA TYR A 21 20.62 22.09 31.10
C TYR A 21 21.76 22.68 30.26
N LEU A 22 23.02 22.43 30.66
CA LEU A 22 24.19 22.88 29.92
C LEU A 22 24.28 22.20 28.55
N TYR A 23 24.02 20.88 28.47
CA TYR A 23 23.96 20.16 27.20
C TYR A 23 22.88 20.73 26.28
N ALA A 24 21.67 20.95 26.78
CA ALA A 24 20.56 21.53 26.02
C ALA A 24 20.85 22.97 25.57
N SER A 25 21.54 23.76 26.41
CA SER A 25 21.97 25.13 26.11
C SER A 25 23.04 25.15 25.01
N LEU A 26 24.06 24.28 25.13
CA LEU A 26 25.11 24.13 24.11
C LEU A 26 24.57 23.57 22.79
N SER A 27 23.62 22.63 22.84
CA SER A 27 22.98 22.08 21.63
C SER A 27 22.02 23.05 20.96
N ARG A 28 21.53 24.08 21.68
CA ARG A 28 20.71 25.17 21.12
C ARG A 28 21.52 26.21 20.34
N GLY A 29 22.85 26.20 20.44
CA GLY A 29 23.75 27.16 19.78
C GLY A 29 24.17 26.82 18.34
N LYS A 30 23.55 25.82 17.69
CA LYS A 30 23.87 25.44 16.30
C LYS A 30 22.66 25.56 15.37
N SER A 31 21.91 26.66 15.49
CA SER A 31 21.10 27.15 14.36
C SER A 31 22.05 27.82 13.39
N ARG A 32 22.13 27.30 12.15
CA ARG A 32 22.81 27.96 11.02
C ARG A 32 22.41 29.43 10.99
N GLU A 33 23.37 30.33 11.08
CA GLU A 33 23.16 31.72 10.66
C GLU A 33 22.69 31.69 9.21
N ASP A 34 21.51 32.23 8.99
CA ASP A 34 20.88 32.38 7.70
C ASP A 34 21.59 33.55 7.00
N GLU A 35 22.75 33.28 6.38
CA GLU A 35 23.45 34.24 5.51
C GLU A 35 22.55 34.57 4.32
N ARG A 36 21.72 35.60 4.47
CA ARG A 36 21.00 36.21 3.35
C ARG A 36 21.98 36.95 2.46
N PHE A 37 22.38 36.29 1.37
CA PHE A 37 23.05 36.95 0.26
C PHE A 37 22.02 37.67 -0.61
N GLU A 38 22.09 39.00 -0.65
CA GLU A 38 21.40 39.79 -1.66
C GLU A 38 22.14 39.63 -3.00
N VAL A 39 21.49 38.98 -3.97
CA VAL A 39 22.02 38.79 -5.32
C VAL A 39 21.18 39.61 -6.28
N ALA A 40 21.82 40.46 -7.08
CA ALA A 40 21.15 41.24 -8.11
C ALA A 40 20.46 40.31 -9.12
N LEU A 41 19.21 40.64 -9.49
CA LEU A 41 18.38 39.86 -10.42
C LEU A 41 19.09 39.58 -11.75
N GLU A 42 19.90 40.51 -12.26
CA GLU A 42 20.71 40.33 -13.47
C GLU A 42 21.69 39.16 -13.35
N LYS A 43 22.26 38.95 -12.17
CA LYS A 43 23.22 37.86 -11.90
C LYS A 43 22.53 36.50 -11.87
N LEU A 44 21.26 36.44 -11.44
CA LEU A 44 20.42 35.24 -11.50
C LEU A 44 19.93 34.96 -12.92
N SER A 45 19.64 36.01 -13.69
CA SER A 45 19.19 35.89 -15.09
C SER A 45 20.22 35.18 -15.96
N LYS A 46 21.53 35.45 -15.76
CA LYS A 46 22.61 34.85 -16.55
C LYS A 46 22.74 33.34 -16.35
N LEU A 47 22.41 32.80 -15.17
CA LEU A 47 22.38 31.35 -14.92
C LEU A 47 21.35 30.62 -15.78
N TRP A 48 20.27 31.29 -16.18
CA TRP A 48 19.20 30.71 -17.01
C TRP A 48 19.43 30.91 -18.51
N THR A 49 20.20 31.92 -18.91
CA THR A 49 20.40 32.27 -20.33
C THR A 49 21.73 31.80 -20.91
N GLU A 50 22.76 31.54 -20.09
CA GLU A 50 24.12 31.29 -20.57
C GLU A 50 24.73 29.96 -20.07
N GLY A 51 23.98 29.15 -19.32
CA GLY A 51 24.44 27.82 -18.91
C GLY A 51 24.30 26.82 -20.05
N GLU A 52 25.43 26.37 -20.63
CA GLU A 52 25.45 25.13 -21.38
C GLU A 52 24.88 24.02 -20.49
N VAL A 53 23.80 23.38 -20.95
CA VAL A 53 23.12 22.28 -20.25
C VAL A 53 24.04 21.05 -20.26
N HIS A 54 25.03 21.04 -19.37
CA HIS A 54 25.81 19.86 -19.06
C HIS A 54 25.02 19.02 -18.04
N GLY A 55 24.20 18.11 -18.56
CA GLY A 55 23.81 16.90 -17.85
C GLY A 55 22.65 17.00 -16.85
N ALA A 56 21.81 18.03 -16.92
CA ALA A 56 20.44 17.84 -16.43
C ALA A 56 19.72 17.00 -17.48
N GLU A 57 19.59 15.71 -17.22
CA GLU A 57 18.63 14.87 -17.93
C GLU A 57 17.30 15.63 -17.92
N VAL A 58 16.91 16.13 -19.09
CA VAL A 58 15.63 16.82 -19.26
C VAL A 58 14.59 15.79 -18.91
N VAL A 59 14.11 15.80 -17.67
CA VAL A 59 12.94 15.03 -17.27
C VAL A 59 11.85 15.51 -18.22
N PRO A 60 11.39 14.66 -19.16
CA PRO A 60 10.39 15.09 -20.11
C PRO A 60 9.17 15.60 -19.33
N PRO A 61 8.40 16.56 -19.86
CA PRO A 61 7.15 16.93 -19.24
C PRO A 61 6.35 15.63 -19.00
N VAL A 62 5.98 15.38 -17.74
CA VAL A 62 5.32 14.14 -17.29
C VAL A 62 3.95 13.91 -17.97
N ALA A 63 3.54 14.82 -18.86
CA ALA A 63 2.43 14.71 -19.80
C ALA A 63 2.54 13.51 -20.79
N SER A 64 3.61 12.73 -20.77
CA SER A 64 3.78 11.51 -21.58
C SER A 64 3.98 10.23 -20.75
N ARG A 65 3.35 10.10 -19.58
CA ARG A 65 3.07 8.74 -19.06
C ARG A 65 2.01 8.11 -19.96
N THR A 66 2.43 7.47 -21.06
CA THR A 66 1.58 6.53 -21.78
C THR A 66 1.12 5.49 -20.78
N LEU A 67 -0.15 5.57 -20.43
CA LEU A 67 -0.78 4.69 -19.47
C LEU A 67 -0.71 3.25 -20.02
N PRO A 68 -0.36 2.26 -19.18
CA PRO A 68 -0.39 0.89 -19.65
C PRO A 68 -1.82 0.54 -20.03
N ALA A 69 -2.03 0.16 -21.30
CA ALA A 69 -3.23 -0.55 -21.69
C ALA A 69 -3.09 -1.96 -21.11
N PHE A 70 -3.86 -2.28 -20.08
CA PHE A 70 -3.89 -3.62 -19.51
C PHE A 70 -4.54 -4.58 -20.51
N ASN A 71 -4.15 -5.85 -20.48
CA ASN A 71 -4.79 -6.88 -21.30
C ASN A 71 -6.21 -7.17 -20.78
N SER A 72 -6.42 -7.09 -19.47
CA SER A 72 -7.74 -7.23 -18.84
C SER A 72 -8.61 -5.99 -19.02
N LYS A 73 -9.85 -6.23 -19.44
CA LYS A 73 -10.89 -5.19 -19.52
C LYS A 73 -11.21 -4.62 -18.14
N GLU A 74 -11.30 -5.48 -17.14
CA GLU A 74 -11.63 -5.15 -15.74
C GLU A 74 -10.58 -4.22 -15.14
N LEU A 75 -9.30 -4.46 -15.39
CA LEU A 75 -8.22 -3.57 -14.95
C LEU A 75 -8.25 -2.21 -15.65
N ASN A 76 -8.55 -2.17 -16.95
CA ASN A 76 -8.72 -0.90 -17.66
C ASN A 76 -9.91 -0.10 -17.11
N GLU A 77 -11.02 -0.76 -16.79
CA GLU A 77 -12.19 -0.13 -16.16
C GLU A 77 -11.88 0.36 -14.75
N PHE A 78 -11.23 -0.47 -13.93
CA PHE A 78 -10.78 -0.09 -12.59
C PHE A 78 -9.86 1.13 -12.64
N TYR A 79 -8.85 1.11 -13.50
CA TYR A 79 -7.94 2.24 -13.70
C TYR A 79 -8.71 3.51 -14.06
N LYS A 80 -9.60 3.44 -15.04
CA LYS A 80 -10.39 4.59 -15.51
C LYS A 80 -11.25 5.18 -14.38
N ASN A 81 -11.86 4.33 -13.57
CA ASN A 81 -12.83 4.75 -12.57
C ASN A 81 -12.18 5.20 -11.25
N HIS A 82 -11.04 4.61 -10.87
CA HIS A 82 -10.44 4.79 -9.54
C HIS A 82 -9.06 5.46 -9.52
N LEU A 83 -8.34 5.48 -10.65
CA LEU A 83 -6.97 6.03 -10.70
C LEU A 83 -6.86 7.23 -11.63
N ALA A 84 -7.50 7.19 -12.80
CA ALA A 84 -7.46 8.27 -13.79
C ALA A 84 -7.81 9.66 -13.21
N PRO A 85 -8.79 9.81 -12.30
CA PRO A 85 -9.09 11.12 -11.69
C PRO A 85 -7.94 11.73 -10.87
N TYR A 86 -6.96 10.92 -10.45
CA TYR A 86 -5.86 11.34 -9.60
C TYR A 86 -4.53 11.48 -10.35
N VAL A 87 -4.46 11.15 -11.64
CA VAL A 87 -3.20 11.15 -12.41
C VAL A 87 -2.57 12.54 -12.48
N GLU A 88 -3.37 13.57 -12.74
CA GLU A 88 -2.88 14.94 -12.84
C GLU A 88 -2.44 15.48 -11.47
N THR A 89 -3.24 15.23 -10.43
CA THR A 89 -2.92 15.67 -9.06
C THR A 89 -1.74 14.90 -8.46
N ALA A 90 -1.52 13.66 -8.88
CA ALA A 90 -0.40 12.83 -8.47
C ALA A 90 0.96 13.44 -8.88
N LEU A 91 1.02 14.24 -9.94
CA LEU A 91 2.25 14.91 -10.39
C LEU A 91 2.85 15.85 -9.33
N TYR A 92 1.99 16.45 -8.51
CA TYR A 92 2.38 17.44 -7.51
C TYR A 92 2.14 16.95 -6.07
N SER A 93 1.63 15.72 -5.91
CA SER A 93 1.31 15.14 -4.61
C SER A 93 2.47 14.28 -4.10
N ALA A 94 3.05 14.69 -2.97
CA ALA A 94 4.10 13.95 -2.29
C ALA A 94 3.65 12.56 -1.81
N THR A 95 2.34 12.31 -1.67
CA THR A 95 1.79 11.02 -1.23
C THR A 95 1.20 10.22 -2.38
N MET A 96 0.36 10.85 -3.22
CA MET A 96 -0.36 10.16 -4.29
C MET A 96 0.55 9.85 -5.49
N GLY A 97 1.54 10.68 -5.78
CA GLY A 97 2.52 10.44 -6.85
C GLY A 97 3.25 9.11 -6.69
N PRO A 98 4.02 8.93 -5.59
CA PRO A 98 4.69 7.66 -5.31
C PRO A 98 3.72 6.48 -5.20
N ALA A 99 2.54 6.69 -4.61
CA ALA A 99 1.55 5.63 -4.49
C ALA A 99 1.01 5.16 -5.84
N LEU A 100 0.72 6.08 -6.77
CA LEU A 100 0.23 5.74 -8.10
C LEU A 100 1.25 4.90 -8.88
N ASP A 101 2.54 5.19 -8.73
CA ASP A 101 3.61 4.42 -9.37
C ASP A 101 3.68 2.98 -8.82
N VAL A 102 3.49 2.80 -7.50
CA VAL A 102 3.38 1.46 -6.89
C VAL A 102 2.12 0.74 -7.40
N ILE A 103 0.97 1.42 -7.38
CA ILE A 103 -0.31 0.84 -7.80
C ILE A 103 -0.21 0.34 -9.23
N ILE A 104 0.32 1.14 -10.16
CA ILE A 104 0.49 0.73 -11.56
C ILE A 104 1.36 -0.52 -11.67
N LYS A 105 2.48 -0.60 -10.94
CA LYS A 105 3.34 -1.80 -10.94
C LYS A 105 2.61 -3.04 -10.41
N VAL A 106 1.79 -2.89 -9.36
CA VAL A 106 0.96 -3.97 -8.83
C VAL A 106 -0.11 -4.40 -9.85
N LEU A 107 -0.77 -3.45 -10.53
CA LEU A 107 -1.73 -3.77 -11.58
C LEU A 107 -1.09 -4.53 -12.75
N VAL A 108 0.15 -4.21 -13.12
CA VAL A 108 0.91 -4.96 -14.14
C VAL A 108 1.16 -6.41 -13.69
N ILE A 109 1.48 -6.64 -12.42
CA ILE A 109 1.63 -8.00 -11.87
C ILE A 109 0.29 -8.75 -11.94
N LEU A 110 -0.81 -8.11 -11.52
CA LEU A 110 -2.15 -8.72 -11.57
C LEU A 110 -2.62 -8.99 -13.01
N ASP A 111 -2.30 -8.12 -13.96
CA ASP A 111 -2.65 -8.32 -15.37
C ASP A 111 -1.91 -9.51 -15.98
N THR A 112 -0.63 -9.69 -15.60
CA THR A 112 0.25 -10.72 -16.16
C THR A 112 0.02 -12.09 -15.51
N ASP A 113 -0.14 -12.13 -14.18
CA ASP A 113 -0.09 -13.38 -13.40
C ASP A 113 -1.33 -13.61 -12.51
N GLY A 114 -2.29 -12.68 -12.49
CA GLY A 114 -3.44 -12.72 -11.59
C GLY A 114 -4.56 -13.66 -12.03
N ASP A 115 -4.42 -14.39 -13.14
CA ASP A 115 -5.39 -15.37 -13.66
C ASP A 115 -5.38 -16.72 -12.89
N CYS A 116 -4.76 -16.75 -11.71
CA CYS A 116 -4.82 -17.87 -10.79
C CYS A 116 -6.02 -17.72 -9.83
N PRO A 117 -6.52 -18.81 -9.23
CA PRO A 117 -7.58 -18.73 -8.21
C PRO A 117 -7.21 -17.81 -7.04
N SER A 118 -8.19 -17.02 -6.57
CA SER A 118 -8.05 -16.13 -5.40
C SER A 118 -8.07 -16.86 -4.05
N VAL A 119 -8.42 -18.14 -4.05
CA VAL A 119 -8.39 -19.02 -2.88
C VAL A 119 -7.55 -20.24 -3.20
N VAL A 120 -6.69 -20.63 -2.27
CA VAL A 120 -5.80 -21.78 -2.42
C VAL A 120 -6.07 -22.76 -1.28
N ASP A 121 -6.15 -24.05 -1.58
CA ASP A 121 -6.19 -25.09 -0.55
C ASP A 121 -4.74 -25.40 -0.16
N ALA A 122 -4.16 -24.53 0.67
CA ALA A 122 -2.83 -24.69 1.19
C ALA A 122 -2.92 -25.00 2.69
N ALA A 123 -2.28 -26.09 3.12
CA ALA A 123 -2.23 -26.44 4.54
C ALA A 123 -1.67 -25.26 5.37
N GLY A 124 -2.46 -24.77 6.33
CA GLY A 124 -2.09 -23.65 7.19
C GLY A 124 -2.58 -22.27 6.73
N ASP A 125 -3.30 -22.16 5.60
CA ASP A 125 -4.02 -20.95 5.23
C ASP A 125 -5.35 -20.87 6.01
N PRO A 126 -5.51 -19.92 6.96
CA PRO A 126 -6.73 -19.80 7.77
C PRO A 126 -7.98 -19.54 6.93
N GLU A 127 -7.82 -19.01 5.72
CA GLU A 127 -8.94 -18.69 4.82
C GLU A 127 -9.57 -19.94 4.21
N ALA A 128 -8.76 -20.97 3.94
CA ALA A 128 -9.23 -22.22 3.33
C ALA A 128 -10.31 -22.91 4.21
N ASP A 129 -10.09 -22.93 5.52
CA ASP A 129 -11.05 -23.48 6.49
C ASP A 129 -12.28 -22.57 6.67
N ALA A 130 -12.10 -21.25 6.58
CA ALA A 130 -13.16 -20.27 6.81
C ALA A 130 -14.24 -20.28 5.71
N TYR A 131 -13.90 -20.61 4.47
CA TYR A 131 -14.83 -20.52 3.35
C TYR A 131 -15.83 -21.69 3.26
N GLY A 132 -15.56 -22.83 3.89
CA GLY A 132 -16.47 -23.97 3.97
C GLY A 132 -17.15 -24.30 2.63
N SER A 133 -18.49 -24.24 2.59
CA SER A 133 -19.29 -24.53 1.39
C SER A 133 -19.08 -23.55 0.22
N SER A 134 -18.57 -22.35 0.49
CA SER A 134 -18.36 -21.31 -0.53
C SER A 134 -17.04 -21.48 -1.28
N TYR A 135 -16.12 -22.31 -0.79
CA TYR A 135 -14.80 -22.52 -1.39
C TYR A 135 -14.89 -22.88 -2.89
N GLY A 136 -15.80 -23.79 -3.26
CA GLY A 136 -15.97 -24.22 -4.65
C GLY A 136 -16.46 -23.11 -5.59
N LEU A 137 -17.18 -22.11 -5.06
CA LEU A 137 -17.57 -20.93 -5.82
C LEU A 137 -16.39 -19.95 -5.92
N LEU A 138 -15.76 -19.61 -4.79
CA LEU A 138 -14.68 -18.64 -4.72
C LEU A 138 -13.44 -19.05 -5.52
N LYS A 139 -13.20 -20.35 -5.69
CA LYS A 139 -12.12 -20.87 -6.57
C LYS A 139 -12.27 -20.44 -8.03
N LYS A 140 -13.47 -20.05 -8.47
CA LYS A 140 -13.73 -19.53 -9.83
C LYS A 140 -13.40 -18.04 -9.98
N VAL A 141 -13.19 -17.33 -8.88
CA VAL A 141 -12.78 -15.92 -8.88
C VAL A 141 -11.26 -15.90 -8.97
N THR A 142 -10.75 -15.22 -10.00
CA THR A 142 -9.31 -15.01 -10.17
C THR A 142 -8.77 -14.07 -9.11
N LEU A 143 -7.48 -14.17 -8.80
CA LEU A 143 -6.81 -13.27 -7.87
C LEU A 143 -6.94 -11.81 -8.33
N ARG A 144 -6.80 -11.55 -9.63
CA ARG A 144 -7.00 -10.23 -10.23
C ARG A 144 -8.38 -9.66 -9.93
N GLU A 145 -9.44 -10.41 -10.21
CA GLU A 145 -10.82 -9.97 -9.94
C GLU A 145 -11.02 -9.69 -8.46
N HIS A 146 -10.55 -10.59 -7.60
CA HIS A 146 -10.67 -10.44 -6.16
C HIS A 146 -9.94 -9.18 -5.66
N SER A 147 -8.69 -8.98 -6.04
CA SER A 147 -7.92 -7.77 -5.68
C SER A 147 -8.61 -6.48 -6.13
N ILE A 148 -9.23 -6.47 -7.31
CA ILE A 148 -10.04 -5.32 -7.79
C ILE A 148 -11.25 -5.12 -6.88
N HIS A 149 -12.01 -6.17 -6.57
CA HIS A 149 -13.18 -6.07 -5.69
C HIS A 149 -12.80 -5.55 -4.30
N VAL A 150 -11.72 -6.05 -3.70
CA VAL A 150 -11.21 -5.56 -2.41
C VAL A 150 -10.85 -4.08 -2.50
N ALA A 151 -10.15 -3.65 -3.56
CA ALA A 151 -9.81 -2.25 -3.75
C ALA A 151 -11.04 -1.35 -3.90
N GLU A 152 -12.06 -1.78 -4.65
CA GLU A 152 -13.33 -1.05 -4.78
C GLU A 152 -14.06 -0.91 -3.43
N GLU A 153 -14.15 -1.99 -2.65
CA GLU A 153 -14.76 -1.93 -1.32
C GLU A 153 -13.96 -1.05 -0.36
N ALA A 154 -12.62 -1.11 -0.43
CA ALA A 154 -11.74 -0.29 0.39
C ALA A 154 -11.94 1.21 0.09
N VAL A 155 -12.07 1.60 -1.18
CA VAL A 155 -12.41 2.97 -1.60
C VAL A 155 -13.76 3.38 -1.00
N ARG A 156 -14.81 2.54 -1.12
CA ARG A 156 -16.13 2.84 -0.55
C ARG A 156 -16.07 3.02 0.98
N ILE A 157 -15.32 2.18 1.67
CA ILE A 157 -15.14 2.25 3.12
C ILE A 157 -14.50 3.59 3.51
N ILE A 158 -13.41 3.99 2.85
CA ILE A 158 -12.71 5.21 3.25
C ILE A 158 -13.52 6.46 2.92
N SER A 159 -14.19 6.51 1.76
CA SER A 159 -15.06 7.62 1.37
C SER A 159 -16.26 7.79 2.30
N GLY A 160 -16.77 6.70 2.88
CA GLY A 160 -17.89 6.76 3.82
C GLY A 160 -17.50 7.04 5.27
N ARG A 161 -16.24 6.78 5.66
CA ARG A 161 -15.80 6.82 7.07
C ARG A 161 -14.87 7.99 7.41
N TYR A 162 -14.08 8.46 6.46
CA TYR A 162 -13.06 9.48 6.71
C TYR A 162 -13.43 10.79 6.04
N LYS A 163 -13.12 11.89 6.72
CA LYS A 163 -13.39 13.25 6.21
C LYS A 163 -12.53 13.61 4.99
N GLU A 164 -11.31 13.09 4.96
CA GLU A 164 -10.30 13.35 3.91
C GLU A 164 -9.75 12.00 3.39
N PRO A 165 -10.56 11.23 2.66
CA PRO A 165 -10.19 9.89 2.20
C PRO A 165 -8.97 9.89 1.28
N GLU A 166 -8.71 10.99 0.56
CA GLU A 166 -7.61 11.16 -0.37
C GLU A 166 -6.24 11.01 0.30
N MET A 167 -6.12 11.34 1.60
CA MET A 167 -4.89 11.18 2.37
C MET A 167 -4.51 9.71 2.63
N LEU A 168 -5.49 8.81 2.57
CA LEU A 168 -5.33 7.38 2.81
C LEU A 168 -5.37 6.57 1.52
N LEU A 169 -6.02 7.11 0.49
CA LEU A 169 -6.35 6.42 -0.76
C LEU A 169 -5.18 5.62 -1.34
N GLY A 170 -4.03 6.27 -1.54
CA GLY A 170 -2.86 5.61 -2.14
C GLY A 170 -2.41 4.37 -1.35
N ARG A 171 -2.24 4.49 -0.03
CA ARG A 171 -1.82 3.37 0.83
C ARG A 171 -2.89 2.27 0.90
N VAL A 172 -4.16 2.65 0.97
CA VAL A 172 -5.29 1.72 1.02
C VAL A 172 -5.39 0.91 -0.27
N LEU A 173 -5.26 1.56 -1.43
CA LEU A 173 -5.27 0.90 -2.73
C LEU A 173 -4.09 -0.06 -2.89
N ILE A 174 -2.88 0.33 -2.48
CA ILE A 174 -1.71 -0.55 -2.52
C ILE A 174 -1.96 -1.79 -1.67
N VAL A 175 -2.39 -1.62 -0.41
CA VAL A 175 -2.64 -2.73 0.51
C VAL A 175 -3.73 -3.65 -0.05
N ALA A 176 -4.86 -3.09 -0.51
CA ALA A 176 -5.97 -3.87 -1.07
C ALA A 176 -5.57 -4.68 -2.30
N LEU A 177 -4.84 -4.08 -3.24
CA LEU A 177 -4.43 -4.75 -4.47
C LEU A 177 -3.30 -5.76 -4.24
N ALA A 178 -2.41 -5.50 -3.28
CA ALA A 178 -1.19 -6.28 -3.11
C ALA A 178 -1.25 -7.38 -2.03
N HIS A 179 -2.25 -7.38 -1.13
CA HIS A 179 -2.26 -8.25 0.05
C HIS A 179 -2.11 -9.74 -0.26
N ASP A 180 -2.62 -10.18 -1.40
CA ASP A 180 -2.67 -11.59 -1.82
C ASP A 180 -1.73 -11.94 -2.99
N LEU A 181 -0.79 -11.07 -3.38
CA LEU A 181 0.18 -11.39 -4.45
C LEU A 181 0.95 -12.69 -4.19
N GLY A 182 1.17 -13.05 -2.94
CA GLY A 182 1.79 -14.32 -2.54
C GLY A 182 1.03 -15.57 -2.96
N LYS A 183 -0.24 -15.47 -3.38
CA LYS A 183 -1.01 -16.60 -3.94
C LYS A 183 -0.57 -16.94 -5.37
N ILE A 184 0.08 -16.01 -6.08
CA ILE A 184 0.55 -16.20 -7.47
C ILE A 184 1.56 -17.35 -7.55
N PRO A 185 1.37 -18.34 -8.46
CA PRO A 185 2.24 -19.51 -8.57
C PRO A 185 3.74 -19.21 -8.71
N ARG A 186 4.13 -18.22 -9.53
CA ARG A 186 5.55 -17.94 -9.77
C ARG A 186 6.31 -17.47 -8.53
N PHE A 187 5.62 -16.81 -7.58
CA PHE A 187 6.22 -16.36 -6.32
C PHE A 187 6.32 -17.44 -5.25
N ARG A 188 5.73 -18.61 -5.51
CA ARG A 188 5.69 -19.75 -4.57
C ARG A 188 6.84 -20.75 -4.80
N SER A 189 7.77 -20.44 -5.71
CA SER A 189 8.86 -21.34 -6.09
C SER A 189 10.07 -21.19 -5.14
N GLY A 190 10.12 -21.98 -4.07
CA GLY A 190 11.28 -22.06 -3.17
C GLY A 190 11.02 -22.88 -1.89
N PRO A 191 12.07 -23.30 -1.15
CA PRO A 191 11.92 -24.12 0.07
C PRO A 191 11.17 -23.42 1.23
N ALA A 192 10.88 -22.12 1.11
CA ALA A 192 10.03 -21.37 2.03
C ALA A 192 8.52 -21.69 1.88
N TYR A 193 8.14 -22.50 0.89
CA TYR A 193 6.75 -22.83 0.53
C TYR A 193 6.03 -23.83 1.47
N VAL A 194 6.58 -24.17 2.63
CA VAL A 194 5.96 -25.21 3.49
C VAL A 194 4.83 -24.69 4.41
N LEU A 195 4.57 -23.37 4.48
CA LEU A 195 3.76 -22.81 5.58
C LEU A 195 2.51 -22.00 5.20
N GLY A 196 2.04 -21.99 3.94
CA GLY A 196 0.82 -21.25 3.60
C GLY A 196 0.89 -19.74 3.90
N ASN A 197 2.10 -19.18 3.99
CA ASN A 197 2.31 -17.79 4.41
C ASN A 197 2.31 -16.84 3.20
N HIS A 198 1.21 -16.79 2.45
CA HIS A 198 1.06 -15.79 1.39
C HIS A 198 1.19 -14.35 1.90
N PRO A 199 0.80 -13.96 3.14
CA PRO A 199 1.00 -12.60 3.62
C PRO A 199 2.48 -12.18 3.62
N ALA A 200 3.39 -13.06 4.07
CA ALA A 200 4.83 -12.77 4.04
C ALA A 200 5.39 -12.70 2.61
N ILE A 201 4.94 -13.58 1.72
CA ILE A 201 5.36 -13.56 0.31
C ILE A 201 4.86 -12.29 -0.38
N SER A 202 3.59 -11.90 -0.17
CA SER A 202 3.02 -10.65 -0.68
C SER A 202 3.83 -9.44 -0.23
N ALA A 203 4.20 -9.38 1.05
CA ALA A 203 5.04 -8.31 1.57
C ALA A 203 6.43 -8.29 0.91
N ALA A 204 7.06 -9.45 0.70
CA ALA A 204 8.36 -9.55 0.04
C ALA A 204 8.31 -9.15 -1.45
N VAL A 205 7.23 -9.46 -2.16
CA VAL A 205 7.00 -9.03 -3.55
C VAL A 205 6.79 -7.51 -3.61
N LEU A 206 6.10 -6.94 -2.62
CA LEU A 206 5.78 -5.51 -2.58
C LEU A 206 6.95 -4.63 -2.13
N GLU A 207 7.82 -5.12 -1.25
CA GLU A 207 8.96 -4.39 -0.68
C GLU A 207 9.82 -3.61 -1.68
N PRO A 208 10.30 -4.19 -2.80
CA PRO A 208 11.08 -3.44 -3.79
C PRO A 208 10.27 -2.39 -4.56
N LEU A 209 8.94 -2.45 -4.53
CA LEU A 209 8.08 -1.50 -5.26
C LEU A 209 7.84 -0.22 -4.45
N VAL A 210 7.87 -0.30 -3.12
CA VAL A 210 7.47 0.78 -2.19
C VAL A 210 8.65 1.59 -1.64
N THR A 211 9.83 1.50 -2.23
CA THR A 211 11.07 2.14 -1.74
C THR A 211 10.91 3.62 -1.42
N ASP A 212 10.23 4.34 -2.30
CA ASP A 212 10.02 5.79 -2.27
C ASP A 212 8.64 6.19 -1.76
N LEU A 213 7.84 5.23 -1.28
CA LEU A 213 6.49 5.47 -0.77
C LEU A 213 6.54 6.02 0.66
N PRO A 214 5.93 7.20 0.94
CA PRO A 214 5.72 7.65 2.30
C PRO A 214 4.81 6.68 3.07
N GLY A 215 5.27 6.22 4.24
CA GLY A 215 4.55 5.25 5.06
C GLY A 215 4.60 3.82 4.51
N LYS A 216 5.70 3.44 3.85
CA LYS A 216 5.93 2.09 3.32
C LYS A 216 5.94 1.04 4.42
N GLU A 217 6.44 1.35 5.61
CA GLU A 217 6.49 0.42 6.74
C GLU A 217 5.08 0.01 7.18
N GLU A 218 4.14 0.97 7.24
CA GLU A 218 2.74 0.69 7.56
C GLU A 218 2.07 -0.14 6.47
N VAL A 219 2.36 0.14 5.19
CA VAL A 219 1.84 -0.64 4.05
C VAL A 219 2.36 -2.08 4.09
N LEU A 220 3.67 -2.27 4.25
CA LEU A 220 4.29 -3.59 4.32
C LEU A 220 3.81 -4.38 5.54
N LYS A 221 3.67 -3.72 6.69
CA LYS A 221 3.09 -4.32 7.89
C LYS A 221 1.64 -4.75 7.66
N ALA A 222 0.83 -3.89 7.05
CA ALA A 222 -0.58 -4.21 6.78
C ALA A 222 -0.72 -5.42 5.85
N VAL A 223 0.09 -5.50 4.80
CA VAL A 223 0.12 -6.66 3.90
C VAL A 223 0.64 -7.92 4.60
N ARG A 224 1.68 -7.82 5.42
CA ARG A 224 2.26 -8.97 6.12
C ARG A 224 1.33 -9.53 7.20
N ASP A 225 0.59 -8.68 7.88
CA ASP A 225 -0.17 -9.03 9.07
C ASP A 225 -1.68 -9.12 8.80
N HIS A 226 -2.14 -9.15 7.54
CA HIS A 226 -3.57 -8.99 7.21
C HIS A 226 -4.47 -10.10 7.78
N HIS A 227 -3.98 -11.32 7.97
CA HIS A 227 -4.72 -12.38 8.68
C HIS A 227 -5.01 -12.06 10.17
N SER A 228 -4.43 -11.00 10.74
CA SER A 228 -4.59 -10.63 12.14
C SER A 228 -5.96 -10.01 12.42
N ALA A 229 -6.94 -10.85 12.75
CA ALA A 229 -8.31 -10.43 13.04
C ALA A 229 -8.45 -9.43 14.21
N THR A 230 -7.47 -9.35 15.12
CA THR A 230 -7.50 -8.50 16.33
C THR A 230 -6.66 -7.22 16.22
N SER A 231 -6.15 -6.90 15.03
CA SER A 231 -5.31 -5.72 14.84
C SER A 231 -6.07 -4.41 15.09
N SER A 232 -5.45 -3.51 15.85
CA SER A 232 -5.92 -2.12 16.02
C SER A 232 -5.46 -1.19 14.88
N ASP A 233 -4.62 -1.69 13.98
CA ASP A 233 -4.07 -0.94 12.85
C ASP A 233 -5.18 -0.54 11.86
N PRO A 234 -5.35 0.76 11.55
CA PRO A 234 -6.40 1.22 10.64
C PRO A 234 -6.34 0.58 9.25
N LEU A 235 -5.15 0.38 8.69
CA LEU A 235 -5.02 -0.19 7.33
C LEU A 235 -5.45 -1.65 7.32
N ILE A 236 -5.06 -2.43 8.32
CA ILE A 236 -5.46 -3.84 8.46
C ILE A 236 -6.97 -3.95 8.65
N ARG A 237 -7.57 -3.07 9.47
CA ARG A 237 -9.02 -3.07 9.69
C ARG A 237 -9.81 -2.70 8.45
N ILE A 238 -9.31 -1.76 7.64
CA ILE A 238 -9.92 -1.41 6.34
C ILE A 238 -9.79 -2.60 5.39
N LEU A 239 -8.60 -3.19 5.28
CA LEU A 239 -8.33 -4.33 4.41
C LEU A 239 -9.25 -5.51 4.73
N ASN A 240 -9.30 -5.95 5.99
CA ASN A 240 -10.06 -7.14 6.38
C ASN A 240 -11.57 -6.95 6.18
N GLU A 241 -12.07 -5.74 6.42
CA GLU A 241 -13.47 -5.41 6.14
C GLU A 241 -13.76 -5.33 4.64
N ALA A 242 -12.84 -4.80 3.85
CA ALA A 242 -12.96 -4.75 2.39
C ALA A 242 -12.92 -6.14 1.77
N ASP A 243 -11.99 -7.00 2.21
CA ASP A 243 -11.88 -8.39 1.81
C ASP A 243 -13.18 -9.16 2.10
N ARG A 244 -13.66 -9.10 3.34
CA ARG A 244 -14.93 -9.74 3.73
C ARG A 244 -16.09 -9.31 2.83
N ARG A 245 -16.23 -8.00 2.56
CA ARG A 245 -17.29 -7.48 1.68
C ARG A 245 -17.13 -7.92 0.23
N ALA A 246 -15.89 -7.99 -0.26
CA ALA A 246 -15.60 -8.51 -1.60
C ALA A 246 -16.01 -9.98 -1.72
N ARG A 247 -15.70 -10.82 -0.71
CA ARG A 247 -16.13 -12.22 -0.67
C ARG A 247 -17.65 -12.37 -0.65
N GLU A 248 -18.35 -11.56 0.14
CA GLU A 248 -19.82 -11.56 0.16
C GLU A 248 -20.41 -11.20 -1.21
N ARG A 249 -19.85 -10.18 -1.87
CA ARG A 249 -20.24 -9.78 -3.23
C ARG A 249 -19.99 -10.89 -4.25
N GLU A 250 -18.81 -11.51 -4.22
CA GLU A 250 -18.41 -12.59 -5.12
C GLU A 250 -19.32 -13.81 -5.00
N VAL A 251 -19.59 -14.26 -3.77
CA VAL A 251 -20.52 -15.36 -3.51
C VAL A 251 -21.92 -15.00 -4.02
N GLY A 252 -22.40 -13.78 -3.77
CA GLY A 252 -23.69 -13.30 -4.26
C GLY A 252 -23.80 -13.33 -5.79
N MET A 253 -22.76 -12.86 -6.50
CA MET A 253 -22.70 -12.87 -7.96
C MET A 253 -22.73 -14.28 -8.53
N LEU A 254 -21.93 -15.19 -7.97
CA LEU A 254 -21.81 -16.57 -8.46
C LEU A 254 -23.04 -17.42 -8.13
N ALA A 255 -23.62 -17.25 -6.94
CA ALA A 255 -24.85 -17.93 -6.55
C ALA A 255 -26.04 -17.47 -7.40
N GLY A 256 -26.15 -16.16 -7.66
CA GLY A 256 -27.16 -15.58 -8.55
C GLY A 256 -27.02 -16.07 -10.00
N ALA A 257 -25.80 -16.11 -10.53
CA ALA A 257 -25.53 -16.65 -11.87
C ALA A 257 -25.90 -18.14 -11.97
N SER A 258 -25.61 -18.93 -10.92
CA SER A 258 -25.95 -20.36 -10.88
C SER A 258 -27.46 -20.63 -10.77
N ALA A 259 -28.24 -19.70 -10.21
CA ALA A 259 -29.69 -19.82 -10.12
C ALA A 259 -30.42 -19.49 -11.43
N LEU A 260 -29.78 -18.70 -12.31
CA LEU A 260 -30.33 -18.30 -13.62
C LEU A 260 -30.09 -19.33 -14.73
N VAL A 261 -29.25 -20.35 -14.49
CA VAL A 261 -29.15 -21.51 -15.40
C VAL A 261 -30.38 -22.38 -15.17
N PRO A 262 -31.32 -22.51 -16.12
CA PRO A 262 -32.46 -23.40 -15.95
C PRO A 262 -31.91 -24.80 -15.71
N ARG A 263 -32.31 -25.45 -14.62
CA ARG A 263 -32.11 -26.90 -14.48
C ARG A 263 -32.87 -27.53 -15.62
N GLY A 264 -32.17 -27.83 -16.71
CA GLY A 264 -32.73 -28.55 -17.84
C GLY A 264 -33.42 -29.79 -17.30
N SER A 265 -34.72 -29.87 -17.54
CA SER A 265 -35.50 -31.08 -17.31
C SER A 265 -34.87 -32.18 -18.16
N PHE A 266 -34.00 -32.98 -17.57
CA PHE A 266 -33.70 -34.30 -18.11
C PHE A 266 -34.94 -35.16 -17.91
N SER A 267 -35.81 -35.14 -18.91
CA SER A 267 -36.80 -36.15 -19.15
C SER A 267 -36.53 -36.68 -20.54
N TRP A 268 -35.83 -37.81 -20.65
CA TRP A 268 -36.03 -38.79 -21.72
C TRP A 268 -35.64 -40.18 -21.21
N LEU A 269 -36.69 -41.00 -21.10
CA LEU A 269 -36.75 -42.48 -21.13
C LEU A 269 -36.04 -43.28 -20.03
#